data_AF-E2AF11-F1
#
_entry.id   AF-E2AF11-F1
#
_cell.length_a   1.000
_cell.length_b   1.000
_cell.length_c   1.000
_cell.angle_alpha   90.00
_cell.angle_beta   90.00
_cell.angle_gamma   90.00
#
_symmetry.space_group_name_H-M   'P 1'
#
loop_
_entity.id
_entity.type
_entity.pdbx_description
1 polymer ?
#
loop_
_entity_poly.entity_id
_entity_poly.type
_entity_poly.pdbx_seq_one_letter_code
_entity_poly.pdbx_strand_id
1 'polypeptide(L)'
;MQILRQLDVHPKVREEADILVRTFSGAIVTVISTIIMGILLMSEINYYLTPSMSEELFVDTSRGSKLRINLDIIVPVISCDLLSIDAMDTTGEQHLHIEHNIFKRRLDLNGKPIEDPQRTNITDSKAVNKTAEKALEIGSTESCGDCYGAATETLRCCNTCEEVREAYKLKKWAPPDPANIKQCKDDKSMEKIKHAFTQGCQIYGYMEVNRVGGSFHIAPGDSFSVNHVHVHDVQPYTSTHFNMTHKIRHLSFGLNIPGKTNPMDDTTVIATEGAMMFYHYIKIVPTTYVRTDGSTLFTNQFSVTRHAKQVSLFTGESGMPGIFFSYELSPLMVKYTEKAKSFGHFATNTCAIIGGVFTVAGLIDSLLYHSVRAIQKKIELGKYY
;
A
#
# COMPACT_ATOMS: atom_id res chain seq x y z
N MET A 1 -47.55 48.07 7.27
CA MET A 1 -46.57 47.88 8.36
C MET A 1 -47.21 47.98 9.76
N GLN A 2 -48.49 47.59 9.94
CA GLN A 2 -49.20 47.64 11.24
C GLN A 2 -49.48 46.24 11.84
N ILE A 3 -49.48 45.19 11.02
CA ILE A 3 -49.74 43.80 11.44
C ILE A 3 -48.57 43.23 12.29
N LEU A 4 -47.34 43.67 12.02
CA LEU A 4 -46.15 43.29 12.81
C LEU A 4 -46.14 43.86 14.23
N ARG A 5 -46.94 44.91 14.51
CA ARG A 5 -47.00 45.55 15.83
C ARG A 5 -47.88 44.80 16.83
N GLN A 6 -48.69 43.83 16.37
CA GLN A 6 -49.57 43.01 17.19
C GLN A 6 -48.96 41.66 17.59
N LEU A 7 -47.78 41.33 17.06
CA LEU A 7 -46.97 40.17 17.47
C LEU A 7 -45.89 40.56 18.50
N ASP A 8 -46.03 41.72 19.16
CA ASP A 8 -45.13 42.18 20.22
C ASP A 8 -45.56 41.55 21.56
N VAL A 9 -45.10 40.32 21.81
CA VAL A 9 -45.44 39.48 22.99
C VAL A 9 -44.64 39.89 24.24
N HIS A 10 -43.77 40.90 24.15
CA HIS A 10 -43.03 41.39 25.31
C HIS A 10 -43.63 42.69 25.85
N PRO A 11 -43.92 42.78 27.17
CA PRO A 11 -44.26 44.04 27.78
C PRO A 11 -43.08 44.99 27.63
N LYS A 12 -43.32 46.21 27.11
CA LYS A 12 -42.32 47.26 27.02
C LYS A 12 -41.79 47.57 28.42
N VAL A 13 -40.59 47.08 28.70
CA VAL A 13 -39.85 47.38 29.92
C VAL A 13 -39.55 48.88 29.87
N ARG A 14 -40.28 49.66 30.66
CA ARG A 14 -39.94 51.06 30.89
C ARG A 14 -38.61 51.07 31.65
N GLU A 15 -37.61 51.68 31.00
CA GLU A 15 -36.31 52.08 31.55
C GLU A 15 -35.45 50.93 32.09
N GLU A 16 -34.79 50.24 31.14
CA GLU A 16 -33.76 49.22 31.33
C GLU A 16 -32.55 49.68 32.19
N ALA A 17 -32.44 50.97 32.51
CA ALA A 17 -31.36 51.53 33.31
C ALA A 17 -31.51 51.26 34.82
N ASP A 18 -32.73 51.06 35.34
CA ASP A 18 -32.98 51.05 36.79
C ASP A 18 -33.05 49.64 37.42
N ILE A 19 -33.04 48.57 36.61
CA ILE A 19 -33.14 47.17 37.09
C ILE A 19 -31.81 46.40 36.90
N LEU A 20 -30.91 46.89 36.06
CA LEU A 20 -29.57 46.30 35.85
C LEU A 20 -28.56 46.96 36.78
N VAL A 21 -28.39 46.40 37.99
CA VAL A 21 -27.23 46.75 38.83
C VAL A 21 -25.97 46.34 38.09
N ARG A 22 -25.25 47.31 37.52
CA ARG A 22 -23.99 47.07 36.79
C ARG A 22 -22.91 46.63 37.79
N THR A 23 -22.65 45.33 37.87
CA THR A 23 -21.59 44.76 38.69
C THR A 23 -20.36 44.46 37.84
N PHE A 24 -19.17 44.73 38.38
CA PHE A 24 -17.90 44.38 37.72
C PHE A 24 -17.77 42.85 37.54
N SER A 25 -18.31 42.06 38.48
CA SER A 25 -18.38 40.60 38.38
C SER A 25 -19.25 40.14 37.20
N GLY A 26 -20.40 40.78 36.96
CA GLY A 26 -21.28 40.44 35.84
C GLY A 26 -20.63 40.74 34.48
N ALA A 27 -19.80 41.78 34.38
CA ALA A 27 -19.03 42.08 33.17
C ALA A 27 -18.00 40.97 32.86
N ILE A 28 -17.33 40.43 33.87
CA ILE A 28 -16.38 39.32 33.68
C ILE A 28 -17.10 38.04 33.25
N VAL A 29 -18.21 37.69 33.91
CA VAL A 29 -19.00 36.49 33.59
C VAL A 29 -19.53 36.57 32.16
N THR A 30 -20.07 37.71 31.73
CA THR A 30 -20.58 37.88 30.36
C THR A 30 -19.50 37.77 29.28
N VAL A 31 -18.31 38.32 29.50
CA VAL A 31 -17.17 38.16 28.56
C VAL A 31 -16.75 36.69 28.46
N ILE A 32 -16.64 35.99 29.58
CA ILE A 32 -16.27 34.57 29.57
C ILE A 32 -17.36 33.73 28.88
N SER A 33 -18.63 33.97 29.21
CA SER A 33 -19.76 33.24 28.63
C SER A 33 -19.89 33.47 27.12
N THR A 34 -19.65 34.68 26.62
CA THR A 34 -19.67 34.97 25.18
C THR A 34 -18.55 34.27 24.43
N ILE A 35 -17.34 34.21 25.00
CA ILE A 35 -16.22 33.44 24.42
C ILE A 35 -16.56 31.95 24.36
N ILE A 36 -17.05 31.37 25.46
CA ILE A 36 -17.42 29.94 25.52
C ILE A 36 -18.53 29.64 24.51
N MET A 37 -19.55 30.49 24.43
CA MET A 37 -20.64 30.35 23.46
C MET A 37 -20.12 30.39 22.02
N GLY A 38 -19.20 31.31 21.70
CA GLY A 38 -18.57 31.38 20.37
C GLY A 38 -17.79 30.10 20.01
N ILE A 39 -17.02 29.55 20.95
CA ILE A 39 -16.27 28.30 20.75
C ILE A 39 -17.22 27.12 20.51
N LEU A 40 -18.26 26.99 21.33
CA LEU A 40 -19.24 25.90 21.19
C LEU A 40 -20.03 26.00 19.88
N LEU A 41 -20.44 27.20 19.47
CA LEU A 41 -21.10 27.42 18.19
C LEU A 41 -20.18 27.10 17.01
N MET A 42 -18.92 27.52 17.06
CA MET A 42 -17.95 27.17 16.01
C MET A 42 -17.72 25.66 15.93
N SER A 43 -17.64 24.98 17.08
CA SER A 43 -17.54 23.52 17.15
C SER A 43 -18.78 22.85 16.53
N GLU A 44 -19.99 23.32 16.84
CA GLU A 44 -21.23 22.76 16.30
C GLU A 44 -21.37 23.01 14.80
N ILE A 45 -20.94 24.18 14.30
CA ILE A 45 -20.88 24.49 12.86
C ILE A 45 -19.91 23.54 12.15
N ASN A 46 -18.70 23.36 12.68
CA ASN A 46 -17.73 22.42 12.11
C ASN A 46 -18.24 20.97 12.16
N TYR A 47 -18.91 20.60 13.25
CA TYR A 47 -19.55 19.29 13.35
C TYR A 47 -20.68 19.14 12.31
N TYR A 48 -21.51 20.15 12.10
CA TYR A 48 -22.58 20.09 11.09
C TYR A 48 -22.04 20.01 9.66
N LEU A 49 -20.98 20.76 9.34
CA LEU A 49 -20.34 20.78 8.03
C LEU A 49 -19.54 19.49 7.72
N THR A 50 -19.15 18.72 8.73
CA THR A 50 -18.47 17.43 8.54
C THR A 50 -19.48 16.29 8.37
N PRO A 51 -19.53 15.63 7.19
CA PRO A 51 -20.46 14.54 6.95
C PRO A 51 -20.17 13.36 7.88
N SER A 52 -21.22 12.65 8.28
CA SER A 52 -21.09 11.43 9.08
C SER A 52 -20.97 10.19 8.17
N MET A 53 -20.07 9.28 8.52
CA MET A 53 -19.89 8.01 7.81
C MET A 53 -20.64 6.89 8.54
N SER A 54 -21.53 6.19 7.84
CA SER A 54 -22.11 4.94 8.35
C SER A 54 -21.45 3.74 7.66
N GLU A 55 -21.00 2.77 8.45
CA GLU A 55 -20.40 1.51 7.99
C GLU A 55 -21.43 0.38 8.05
N GLU A 56 -21.59 -0.34 6.95
CA GLU A 56 -22.48 -1.48 6.84
C GLU A 56 -21.76 -2.63 6.11
N LEU A 57 -21.98 -3.87 6.57
CA LEU A 57 -21.40 -5.08 5.99
C LEU A 57 -22.41 -5.77 5.07
N PHE A 58 -21.96 -6.11 3.86
CA PHE A 58 -22.77 -6.80 2.85
C PHE A 58 -22.04 -8.00 2.29
N VAL A 59 -22.78 -8.90 1.65
CA VAL A 59 -22.19 -9.96 0.82
C VAL A 59 -21.78 -9.37 -0.52
N ASP A 60 -20.56 -9.65 -0.95
CA ASP A 60 -20.07 -9.22 -2.25
C ASP A 60 -20.73 -10.04 -3.36
N THR A 61 -21.63 -9.41 -4.11
CA THR A 61 -22.29 -10.00 -5.29
C THR A 61 -21.64 -9.56 -6.60
N SER A 62 -20.61 -8.71 -6.55
CA SER A 62 -19.99 -8.17 -7.75
C SER A 62 -19.14 -9.25 -8.45
N ARG A 63 -19.40 -9.48 -9.74
CA ARG A 63 -18.66 -10.43 -10.58
C ARG A 63 -17.94 -9.70 -11.72
N GLY A 64 -16.77 -10.19 -12.12
CA GLY A 64 -16.19 -9.91 -13.43
C GLY A 64 -15.33 -8.64 -13.60
N SER A 65 -14.96 -7.93 -12.52
CA SER A 65 -13.92 -6.89 -12.59
C SER A 65 -12.54 -7.48 -12.36
N LYS A 66 -11.51 -6.99 -13.06
CA LYS A 66 -10.11 -7.30 -12.73
C LYS A 66 -9.70 -6.57 -11.47
N LEU A 67 -8.82 -7.18 -10.69
CA LEU A 67 -8.19 -6.58 -9.52
C LEU A 67 -6.85 -5.98 -9.93
N ARG A 68 -6.67 -4.69 -9.68
CA ARG A 68 -5.38 -4.02 -9.88
C ARG A 68 -4.56 -4.10 -8.59
N ILE A 69 -3.37 -4.66 -8.65
CA ILE A 69 -2.41 -4.69 -7.54
C ILE A 69 -1.32 -3.68 -7.86
N ASN A 70 -1.17 -2.64 -7.05
CA ASN A 70 -0.07 -1.67 -7.19
C ASN A 70 1.01 -2.01 -6.17
N LEU A 71 2.26 -2.04 -6.61
CA LEU A 71 3.40 -2.40 -5.78
C LEU A 71 4.59 -1.48 -6.02
N ASP A 72 5.36 -1.23 -4.97
CA ASP A 72 6.69 -0.61 -4.98
C ASP A 72 7.52 -1.29 -3.89
N ILE A 73 8.42 -2.18 -4.30
CA ILE A 73 9.21 -3.04 -3.43
C ILE A 73 10.68 -2.88 -3.80
N ILE A 74 11.53 -2.72 -2.79
CA ILE A 74 12.98 -2.59 -2.93
C ILE A 74 13.66 -3.81 -2.32
N VAL A 75 14.57 -4.43 -3.09
CA VAL A 75 15.51 -5.44 -2.64
C VAL A 75 16.92 -4.83 -2.72
N PRO A 76 17.57 -4.47 -1.60
CA PRO A 76 18.76 -3.61 -1.61
C PRO A 76 20.06 -4.30 -2.03
N VAL A 77 20.15 -5.63 -1.95
CA VAL A 77 21.42 -6.39 -2.06
C VAL A 77 21.42 -7.34 -3.26
N ILE A 78 20.42 -7.25 -4.15
CA ILE A 78 20.31 -8.12 -5.33
C ILE A 78 20.00 -7.26 -6.57
N SER A 79 20.77 -7.48 -7.63
CA SER A 79 20.56 -6.83 -8.92
C SER A 79 19.22 -7.20 -9.57
N CYS A 80 18.62 -6.26 -10.30
CA CYS A 80 17.36 -6.47 -11.02
C CYS A 80 17.39 -7.60 -12.05
N ASP A 81 18.57 -7.90 -12.61
CA ASP A 81 18.72 -8.94 -13.64
C ASP A 81 18.55 -10.35 -13.06
N LEU A 82 18.73 -10.51 -11.76
CA LEU A 82 18.64 -11.79 -11.07
C LEU A 82 17.31 -11.98 -10.35
N LEU A 83 16.43 -10.99 -10.35
CA LEU A 83 15.12 -11.09 -9.68
C LEU A 83 14.04 -11.24 -10.73
N SER A 84 13.21 -12.25 -10.60
CA SER A 84 11.98 -12.44 -11.37
C SER A 84 10.77 -12.12 -10.49
N ILE A 85 9.68 -11.69 -11.14
CA ILE A 85 8.38 -11.52 -10.50
C ILE A 85 7.37 -12.33 -11.29
N ASP A 86 6.74 -13.29 -10.63
CA ASP A 86 5.71 -14.12 -11.25
C ASP A 86 4.41 -13.99 -10.45
N ALA A 87 3.28 -14.13 -11.14
CA ALA A 87 1.98 -14.23 -10.49
C ALA A 87 1.18 -15.40 -11.07
N MET A 88 0.42 -16.04 -10.19
CA MET A 88 -0.38 -17.22 -10.48
C MET A 88 -1.71 -17.09 -9.75
N ASP A 89 -2.81 -17.35 -10.43
CA ASP A 89 -4.12 -17.40 -9.79
C ASP A 89 -4.47 -18.82 -9.30
N THR A 90 -5.52 -18.96 -8.49
CA THR A 90 -6.00 -20.28 -8.02
C THR A 90 -6.44 -21.22 -9.14
N THR A 91 -6.66 -20.71 -10.35
CA THR A 91 -7.00 -21.54 -11.52
C THR A 91 -5.77 -22.12 -12.21
N GLY A 92 -4.58 -21.73 -11.75
CA GLY A 92 -3.31 -22.11 -12.33
C GLY A 92 -2.97 -21.37 -13.62
N GLU A 93 -3.73 -20.33 -13.96
CA GLU A 93 -3.40 -19.44 -15.06
C GLU A 93 -2.15 -18.63 -14.67
N GLN A 94 -1.07 -18.82 -15.43
CA GLN A 94 0.10 -17.98 -15.35
C GLN A 94 -0.16 -16.74 -16.19
N HIS A 95 -0.23 -15.58 -15.53
CA HIS A 95 -0.40 -14.33 -16.25
C HIS A 95 0.95 -13.86 -16.82
N LEU A 96 1.38 -14.50 -17.91
CA LEU A 96 2.53 -14.12 -18.75
C LEU A 96 2.40 -12.70 -19.36
N HIS A 97 1.24 -12.04 -19.21
CA HIS A 97 0.94 -10.70 -19.73
C HIS A 97 0.97 -9.60 -18.65
N ILE A 98 1.43 -9.88 -17.43
CA ILE A 98 1.62 -8.87 -16.36
C ILE A 98 2.75 -7.87 -16.71
N GLU A 99 3.57 -8.23 -17.70
CA GLU A 99 4.91 -7.69 -17.94
C GLU A 99 4.94 -6.25 -18.45
N HIS A 100 3.84 -5.72 -19.00
CA HIS A 100 3.86 -4.40 -19.65
C HIS A 100 3.78 -3.20 -18.69
N ASN A 101 3.48 -3.42 -17.40
CA ASN A 101 3.21 -2.36 -16.42
C ASN A 101 4.09 -2.41 -15.16
N ILE A 102 5.08 -3.32 -15.13
CA ILE A 102 6.06 -3.42 -14.05
C ILE A 102 7.41 -2.89 -14.57
N PHE A 103 8.09 -2.15 -13.71
CA PHE A 103 9.37 -1.52 -14.00
C PHE A 103 10.39 -2.00 -12.97
N LYS A 104 11.60 -2.27 -13.46
CA LYS A 104 12.76 -2.58 -12.62
C LYS A 104 13.74 -1.42 -12.74
N ARG A 105 14.21 -0.93 -11.59
CA ARG A 105 15.22 0.13 -11.53
C ARG A 105 16.38 -0.33 -10.67
N ARG A 106 17.59 -0.28 -11.24
CA ARG A 106 18.83 -0.60 -10.54
C ARG A 106 19.16 0.49 -9.53
N LEU A 107 19.49 0.06 -8.32
CA LEU A 107 19.88 0.91 -7.20
C LEU A 107 21.32 0.62 -6.80
N ASP A 108 22.00 1.63 -6.25
CA ASP A 108 23.23 1.41 -5.50
C ASP A 108 22.93 0.80 -4.12
N LEU A 109 23.97 0.39 -3.41
CA LEU A 109 23.84 -0.16 -2.05
C LEU A 109 23.29 0.86 -1.03
N ASN A 110 23.28 2.15 -1.36
CA ASN A 110 22.70 3.22 -0.54
C ASN A 110 21.23 3.51 -0.90
N GLY A 111 20.66 2.81 -1.89
CA GLY A 111 19.29 2.99 -2.35
C GLY A 111 19.08 4.12 -3.37
N LYS A 112 20.15 4.70 -3.93
CA LYS A 112 20.08 5.73 -4.99
C LYS A 112 19.98 5.07 -6.36
N PRO A 113 19.13 5.58 -7.28
CA PRO A 113 19.05 5.05 -8.63
C PRO A 113 20.33 5.28 -9.41
N ILE A 114 20.85 4.22 -10.03
CA ILE A 114 22.04 4.26 -10.92
C ILE A 114 21.62 4.53 -12.36
N GLU A 115 20.45 4.04 -12.76
CA GLU A 115 19.95 4.06 -14.13
C GLU A 115 18.47 4.45 -14.17
N ASP A 116 18.04 4.98 -15.31
CA ASP A 116 16.62 5.21 -15.60
C ASP A 116 15.84 3.89 -15.61
N PRO A 117 14.55 3.90 -15.21
CA PRO A 117 13.77 2.67 -15.09
C PRO A 117 13.60 1.98 -16.44
N GLN A 118 14.04 0.72 -16.52
CA GLN A 118 13.80 -0.12 -17.68
C GLN A 118 12.47 -0.89 -17.50
N ARG A 119 11.69 -1.00 -18.59
CA ARG A 119 10.52 -1.88 -18.62
C ARG A 119 10.98 -3.32 -18.54
N THR A 120 10.25 -4.15 -17.79
CA THR A 120 10.49 -5.60 -17.82
C THR A 120 10.06 -6.16 -19.17
N ASN A 121 11.00 -6.42 -20.06
CA ASN A 121 10.77 -7.24 -21.23
C ASN A 121 11.22 -8.67 -20.87
N ILE A 122 10.28 -9.57 -20.59
CA ILE A 122 10.55 -11.02 -20.44
C ILE A 122 9.91 -11.77 -21.62
N THR A 123 9.95 -11.17 -22.80
CA THR A 123 9.70 -11.88 -24.06
C THR A 123 11.03 -12.32 -24.68
N ASP A 124 11.74 -13.18 -23.96
CA ASP A 124 12.58 -14.22 -24.56
C ASP A 124 12.07 -15.62 -24.16
N SER A 125 10.75 -15.76 -24.05
CA SER A 125 10.15 -17.00 -24.55
C SER A 125 10.46 -17.02 -26.04
N LYS A 126 11.55 -17.69 -26.45
CA LYS A 126 11.89 -17.99 -27.85
C LYS A 126 10.58 -18.35 -28.56
N ALA A 127 10.04 -17.39 -29.30
CA ALA A 127 8.95 -17.63 -30.21
C ALA A 127 9.53 -18.52 -31.30
N VAL A 128 9.48 -19.83 -31.07
CA VAL A 128 9.63 -20.83 -32.12
C VAL A 128 8.42 -20.67 -33.01
N ASN A 129 8.47 -19.72 -33.94
CA ASN A 129 7.62 -19.72 -35.11
C ASN A 129 8.31 -18.99 -36.27
N LYS A 130 8.86 -19.86 -37.13
CA LYS A 130 9.01 -19.68 -38.59
C LYS A 130 9.85 -18.50 -39.06
N THR A 131 11.14 -18.77 -39.18
CA THR A 131 11.92 -18.40 -40.38
C THR A 131 12.48 -19.68 -41.00
N ALA A 132 11.57 -20.54 -41.46
CA ALA A 132 11.87 -21.31 -42.67
C ALA A 132 11.74 -20.32 -43.83
N GLU A 133 12.68 -20.38 -44.77
CA GLU A 133 12.80 -19.53 -45.98
C GLU A 133 13.59 -18.22 -45.80
N LYS A 134 14.90 -18.37 -45.64
CA LYS A 134 15.91 -17.77 -46.54
C LYS A 134 17.30 -18.33 -46.21
N ALA A 135 17.51 -19.59 -46.58
CA ALA A 135 18.85 -20.05 -46.90
C ALA A 135 19.13 -19.64 -48.35
N LEU A 136 19.62 -18.41 -48.53
CA LEU A 136 20.29 -17.99 -49.75
C LEU A 136 21.70 -17.56 -49.36
N GLU A 137 22.64 -18.38 -49.79
CA GLU A 137 24.09 -18.20 -49.91
C GLU A 137 24.68 -16.87 -49.45
N ILE A 138 25.48 -16.89 -48.38
CA ILE A 138 26.74 -16.14 -48.31
C ILE A 138 27.76 -17.01 -47.57
N GLY A 139 28.86 -17.33 -48.24
CA GLY A 139 29.99 -18.03 -47.63
C GLY A 139 30.66 -17.18 -46.56
N SER A 140 30.74 -17.72 -45.35
CA SER A 140 31.77 -17.39 -44.38
C SER A 140 32.18 -18.67 -43.67
N THR A 141 33.48 -18.96 -43.66
CA THR A 141 34.11 -19.95 -42.79
C THR A 141 33.82 -19.61 -41.32
N GLU A 142 32.67 -20.00 -40.80
CA GLU A 142 32.38 -19.93 -39.36
C GLU A 142 33.07 -21.11 -38.67
N SER A 143 34.04 -20.82 -37.81
CA SER A 143 34.66 -21.85 -36.99
C SER A 143 33.61 -22.40 -36.02
N CYS A 144 33.24 -23.68 -36.19
CA CYS A 144 32.42 -24.41 -35.22
C CYS A 144 33.06 -24.31 -33.82
N GLY A 145 32.39 -23.61 -32.91
CA GLY A 145 32.85 -23.46 -31.54
C GLY A 145 32.70 -24.76 -30.74
N ASP A 146 33.62 -24.99 -29.81
CA ASP A 146 33.64 -26.19 -28.96
C ASP A 146 32.55 -26.12 -27.87
N CYS A 147 31.78 -27.20 -27.73
CA CYS A 147 30.81 -27.36 -26.64
C CYS A 147 31.42 -27.96 -25.36
N TYR A 148 32.75 -28.06 -25.27
CA TYR A 148 33.51 -28.57 -24.12
C TYR A 148 33.04 -29.97 -23.68
N GLY A 149 32.71 -30.83 -24.66
CA GLY A 149 32.23 -32.20 -24.41
C GLY A 149 30.72 -32.35 -24.20
N ALA A 150 29.95 -31.26 -24.20
CA ALA A 150 28.49 -31.30 -24.04
C ALA A 150 27.70 -31.37 -25.38
N ALA A 151 28.38 -31.55 -26.52
CA ALA A 151 27.72 -31.65 -27.83
C ALA A 151 26.69 -32.80 -27.87
N THR A 152 25.54 -32.54 -28.49
CA THR A 152 24.41 -33.48 -28.62
C THR A 152 24.08 -33.68 -30.11
N GLU A 153 23.32 -34.71 -30.48
CA GLU A 153 22.96 -34.99 -31.89
C GLU A 153 22.28 -33.79 -32.58
N THR A 154 21.53 -33.00 -31.82
CA THR A 154 20.83 -31.77 -32.25
C THR A 154 21.68 -30.50 -32.17
N LEU A 155 22.67 -30.44 -31.28
CA LEU A 155 23.53 -29.28 -31.05
C LEU A 155 25.00 -29.71 -31.14
N ARG A 156 25.54 -29.70 -32.36
CA ARG A 156 26.89 -30.21 -32.67
C ARG A 156 28.01 -29.19 -32.45
N CYS A 157 27.69 -27.90 -32.52
CA CYS A 157 28.62 -26.78 -32.37
C CYS A 157 28.02 -25.76 -31.41
N CYS A 158 28.86 -25.10 -30.62
CA CYS A 158 28.45 -24.06 -29.69
C CYS A 158 29.26 -22.80 -29.96
N ASN A 159 28.66 -21.86 -30.69
CA ASN A 159 29.28 -20.62 -31.11
C ASN A 159 29.06 -19.50 -30.08
N THR A 160 27.98 -19.58 -29.29
CA THR A 160 27.65 -18.59 -28.24
C THR A 160 27.78 -19.18 -26.83
N CYS A 161 27.98 -18.34 -25.81
CA CYS A 161 28.00 -18.77 -24.41
C CYS A 161 26.69 -19.47 -24.00
N GLU A 162 25.57 -18.98 -24.53
CA GLU A 162 24.23 -19.48 -24.25
C GLU A 162 24.02 -20.88 -24.83
N GLU A 163 24.52 -21.14 -26.03
CA GLU A 163 24.53 -22.49 -26.65
C GLU A 163 25.36 -23.49 -25.83
N VAL A 164 26.53 -23.07 -25.30
CA VAL A 164 27.33 -23.93 -24.40
C VAL A 164 26.54 -24.27 -23.14
N ARG A 165 25.88 -23.28 -22.51
CA ARG A 165 25.04 -23.51 -21.33
C ARG A 165 23.85 -24.42 -21.62
N GLU A 166 23.19 -24.23 -22.76
CA GLU A 166 22.06 -25.06 -23.20
C GLU A 166 22.50 -26.51 -23.43
N ALA A 167 23.68 -26.73 -24.02
CA ALA A 167 24.27 -28.06 -24.20
C ALA A 167 24.49 -28.79 -22.86
N TYR A 168 25.05 -28.10 -21.86
CA TYR A 168 25.25 -28.64 -20.52
C TYR A 168 23.92 -28.92 -19.80
N LYS A 169 22.92 -28.04 -19.97
CA LYS A 169 21.57 -28.21 -19.43
C LYS A 169 20.89 -29.44 -20.01
N LEU A 170 20.99 -29.67 -21.32
CA LEU A 170 20.46 -30.87 -21.99
C LEU A 170 21.12 -32.15 -21.47
N LYS A 171 22.43 -32.11 -21.19
CA LYS A 171 23.18 -33.23 -20.58
C LYS A 171 22.99 -33.35 -19.07
N LYS A 172 22.28 -32.42 -18.42
CA LYS A 172 22.12 -32.32 -16.96
C LYS A 172 23.46 -32.28 -16.22
N TRP A 173 24.46 -31.64 -16.82
CA TRP A 173 25.78 -31.43 -16.21
C TRP A 173 25.86 -30.05 -15.58
N ALA A 174 26.66 -29.92 -14.53
CA ALA A 174 26.98 -28.60 -13.97
C ALA A 174 27.77 -27.81 -15.03
N PRO A 175 27.35 -26.59 -15.38
CA PRO A 175 28.08 -25.78 -16.35
C PRO A 175 29.49 -25.45 -15.83
N PRO A 176 30.51 -25.45 -16.69
CA PRO A 176 31.86 -25.11 -16.27
C PRO A 176 31.95 -23.62 -15.95
N ASP A 177 32.97 -23.23 -15.16
CA ASP A 177 33.21 -21.83 -14.84
C ASP A 177 33.32 -21.01 -16.15
N PRO A 178 32.46 -20.00 -16.36
CA PRO A 178 32.44 -19.23 -17.59
C PRO A 178 33.76 -18.50 -17.88
N ALA A 179 34.65 -18.31 -16.90
CA ALA A 179 36.01 -17.80 -17.14
C ALA A 179 36.86 -18.72 -18.04
N ASN A 180 36.58 -20.03 -18.01
CA ASN A 180 37.31 -21.04 -18.78
C ASN A 180 36.76 -21.22 -20.21
N ILE A 181 35.61 -20.61 -20.50
CA ILE A 181 34.91 -20.76 -21.78
C ILE A 181 35.22 -19.55 -22.66
N LYS A 182 35.87 -19.78 -23.82
CA LYS A 182 36.22 -18.71 -24.77
C LYS A 182 34.99 -17.93 -25.25
N GLN A 183 33.88 -18.64 -25.49
CA GLN A 183 32.61 -18.08 -25.95
C GLN A 183 31.90 -17.20 -24.92
N CYS A 184 32.30 -17.24 -23.64
CA CYS A 184 31.67 -16.49 -22.54
C CYS A 184 32.45 -15.25 -22.07
N LYS A 185 33.65 -14.99 -22.62
CA LYS A 185 34.53 -13.92 -22.12
C LYS A 185 34.02 -12.50 -22.40
N ASP A 186 33.37 -12.31 -23.55
CA ASP A 186 32.83 -11.01 -24.01
C ASP A 186 31.31 -10.92 -23.87
N ASP A 187 30.68 -11.89 -23.19
CA ASP A 187 29.24 -11.93 -23.04
C ASP A 187 28.79 -10.95 -21.93
N LYS A 188 27.79 -10.12 -22.25
CA LYS A 188 27.10 -9.24 -21.29
C LYS A 188 26.54 -10.03 -20.10
N SER A 189 26.32 -11.33 -20.24
CA SER A 189 25.91 -12.21 -19.14
C SER A 189 26.93 -12.27 -17.99
N MET A 190 28.22 -12.03 -18.27
CA MET A 190 29.26 -11.97 -17.23
C MET A 190 29.23 -10.67 -16.42
N GLU A 191 28.79 -9.56 -17.01
CA GLU A 191 28.54 -8.33 -16.26
C GLU A 191 27.38 -8.49 -15.28
N LYS A 192 26.31 -9.20 -15.68
CA LYS A 192 25.18 -9.55 -14.79
C LYS A 192 25.64 -10.32 -13.55
N ILE A 193 26.56 -11.28 -13.74
CA ILE A 193 27.14 -12.09 -12.66
C ILE A 193 28.02 -11.22 -11.74
N LYS A 194 28.86 -10.33 -12.29
CA LYS A 194 29.72 -9.44 -11.49
C LYS A 194 28.93 -8.46 -10.63
N HIS A 195 27.80 -7.95 -11.13
CA HIS A 195 26.98 -6.98 -10.42
C HIS A 195 25.94 -7.58 -9.48
N ALA A 196 25.79 -8.92 -9.48
CA ALA A 196 24.77 -9.69 -8.78
C ALA A 196 24.41 -9.19 -7.37
N PHE A 197 25.42 -8.96 -6.52
CA PHE A 197 25.27 -8.57 -5.11
C PHE A 197 25.84 -7.18 -4.77
N THR A 198 26.20 -6.40 -5.79
CA THR A 198 26.79 -5.05 -5.61
C THR A 198 25.79 -3.94 -5.87
N GLN A 199 24.55 -4.30 -6.20
CA GLN A 199 23.46 -3.42 -6.56
C GLN A 199 22.16 -3.92 -5.93
N GLY A 200 21.21 -3.01 -5.77
CA GLY A 200 19.83 -3.32 -5.40
C GLY A 200 18.88 -3.20 -6.60
N CYS A 201 17.64 -3.61 -6.37
CA CYS A 201 16.57 -3.48 -7.33
C CYS A 201 15.33 -2.87 -6.69
N GLN A 202 14.76 -1.86 -7.35
CA GLN A 202 13.41 -1.39 -7.11
C GLN A 202 12.48 -2.00 -8.16
N ILE A 203 11.46 -2.72 -7.72
CA ILE A 203 10.39 -3.28 -8.54
C ILE A 203 9.13 -2.49 -8.23
N TYR A 204 8.60 -1.75 -9.20
CA TYR A 204 7.42 -0.93 -8.99
C TYR A 204 6.51 -0.90 -10.22
N GLY A 205 5.23 -0.66 -10.01
CA GLY A 205 4.23 -0.63 -11.07
C GLY A 205 2.91 -1.21 -10.62
N TYR A 206 2.17 -1.79 -11.56
CA TYR A 206 0.92 -2.47 -11.24
C TYR A 206 0.69 -3.69 -12.13
N MET A 207 -0.08 -4.64 -11.61
CA MET A 207 -0.55 -5.82 -12.33
C MET A 207 -2.07 -5.88 -12.27
N GLU A 208 -2.70 -6.32 -13.36
CA GLU A 208 -4.15 -6.54 -13.43
C GLU A 208 -4.40 -8.04 -13.46
N VAL A 209 -4.96 -8.57 -12.38
CA VAL A 209 -5.22 -9.99 -12.19
C VAL A 209 -6.71 -10.25 -12.15
N ASN A 210 -7.09 -11.51 -12.35
CA ASN A 210 -8.46 -11.94 -12.10
C ASN A 210 -8.83 -11.68 -10.62
N ARG A 211 -10.08 -11.29 -10.35
CA ARG A 211 -10.59 -11.07 -8.98
C ARG A 211 -10.94 -12.40 -8.31
N VAL A 212 -9.92 -13.24 -8.15
CA VAL A 212 -9.94 -14.53 -7.47
C VAL A 212 -8.73 -14.59 -6.53
N GLY A 213 -8.68 -15.59 -5.65
CA GLY A 213 -7.48 -15.84 -4.87
C GLY A 213 -6.28 -16.11 -5.79
N GLY A 214 -5.09 -15.73 -5.35
CA GLY A 214 -3.87 -15.94 -6.13
C GLY A 214 -2.63 -15.63 -5.31
N SER A 215 -1.49 -15.77 -5.95
CA SER A 215 -0.20 -15.41 -5.38
C SER A 215 0.68 -14.72 -6.40
N PHE A 216 1.56 -13.86 -5.91
CA PHE A 216 2.70 -13.39 -6.67
C PHE A 216 3.95 -13.46 -5.81
N HIS A 217 5.10 -13.69 -6.41
CA HIS A 217 6.35 -13.81 -5.69
C HIS A 217 7.49 -13.15 -6.43
N ILE A 218 8.48 -12.70 -5.65
CA ILE A 218 9.75 -12.18 -6.13
C ILE A 218 10.81 -13.16 -5.67
N ALA A 219 11.52 -13.78 -6.62
CA ALA A 219 12.51 -14.80 -6.34
C ALA A 219 13.76 -14.59 -7.19
N PRO A 220 14.93 -15.12 -6.76
CA PRO A 220 16.14 -15.06 -7.55
C PRO A 220 16.10 -16.12 -8.67
N GLY A 221 16.65 -15.76 -9.82
CA GLY A 221 16.79 -16.63 -10.98
C GLY A 221 15.72 -16.43 -12.05
N ASP A 222 15.99 -17.00 -13.23
CA ASP A 222 15.01 -17.05 -14.32
C ASP A 222 13.95 -18.10 -13.98
N SER A 223 12.68 -17.71 -14.06
CA SER A 223 11.55 -18.60 -13.83
C SER A 223 11.28 -19.47 -15.07
N PHE A 224 11.10 -20.77 -14.87
CA PHE A 224 10.68 -21.69 -15.92
C PHE A 224 9.75 -22.77 -15.36
N SER A 225 8.77 -23.18 -16.17
CA SER A 225 7.83 -24.25 -15.80
C SER A 225 8.21 -25.55 -16.49
N VAL A 226 8.46 -26.61 -15.73
CA VAL A 226 8.69 -27.96 -16.24
C VAL A 226 7.70 -28.89 -15.56
N ASN A 227 6.87 -29.60 -16.35
CA ASN A 227 5.87 -30.55 -15.84
C ASN A 227 4.91 -29.96 -14.79
N HIS A 228 4.41 -28.73 -15.00
CA HIS A 228 3.55 -27.99 -14.06
C HIS A 228 4.22 -27.64 -12.71
N VAL A 229 5.54 -27.80 -12.59
CA VAL A 229 6.32 -27.34 -11.43
C VAL A 229 7.06 -26.06 -11.82
N HIS A 230 6.86 -25.02 -11.03
CA HIS A 230 7.55 -23.74 -11.18
C HIS A 230 8.93 -23.82 -10.54
N VAL A 231 9.99 -23.65 -11.34
CA VAL A 231 11.38 -23.73 -10.90
C VAL A 231 12.08 -22.42 -11.27
N HIS A 232 13.03 -21.98 -10.46
CA HIS A 232 13.92 -20.89 -10.80
C HIS A 232 15.35 -21.39 -10.89
N ASP A 233 16.06 -20.94 -11.92
CA ASP A 233 17.46 -21.24 -12.11
C ASP A 233 18.32 -20.19 -11.40
N VAL A 234 18.92 -20.57 -10.27
CA VAL A 234 19.79 -19.68 -9.48
C VAL A 234 21.28 -19.90 -9.78
N GLN A 235 21.62 -20.77 -10.73
CA GLN A 235 23.01 -21.03 -11.09
C GLN A 235 23.67 -19.75 -11.64
N PRO A 236 24.95 -19.48 -11.29
CA PRO A 236 25.90 -20.36 -10.60
C PRO A 236 25.87 -20.26 -9.05
N TYR A 237 24.94 -19.52 -8.47
CA TYR A 237 24.90 -19.27 -7.02
C TYR A 237 24.11 -20.34 -6.26
N THR A 238 24.51 -20.61 -5.01
CA THR A 238 23.65 -21.37 -4.08
C THR A 238 22.58 -20.45 -3.49
N SER A 239 21.43 -21.03 -3.14
CA SER A 239 20.30 -20.33 -2.51
C SER A 239 20.68 -19.53 -1.25
N THR A 240 21.75 -19.94 -0.55
CA THR A 240 22.29 -19.28 0.64
C THR A 240 22.96 -17.94 0.38
N HIS A 241 23.41 -17.66 -0.84
CA HIS A 241 24.03 -16.36 -1.16
C HIS A 241 23.00 -15.24 -1.32
N PHE A 242 21.73 -15.58 -1.50
CA PHE A 242 20.69 -14.60 -1.76
C PHE A 242 20.09 -14.05 -0.47
N ASN A 243 20.37 -12.76 -0.21
CA ASN A 243 19.79 -12.02 0.90
C ASN A 243 18.45 -11.40 0.48
N MET A 244 17.34 -11.98 0.94
CA MET A 244 15.96 -11.54 0.65
C MET A 244 15.45 -10.42 1.57
N THR A 245 16.35 -9.63 2.17
CA THR A 245 15.98 -8.38 2.84
C THR A 245 15.24 -7.50 1.85
N HIS A 246 14.12 -6.91 2.27
CA HIS A 246 13.32 -6.07 1.37
C HIS A 246 12.58 -4.99 2.12
N LYS A 247 12.29 -3.90 1.39
CA LYS A 247 11.48 -2.78 1.84
C LYS A 247 10.27 -2.64 0.94
N ILE A 248 9.08 -2.72 1.54
CA ILE A 248 7.80 -2.53 0.86
C ILE A 248 7.46 -1.06 1.05
N ARG A 249 7.67 -0.26 0.01
CA ARG A 249 7.33 1.15 0.03
C ARG A 249 5.84 1.34 -0.11
N HIS A 250 5.23 0.59 -1.03
CA HIS A 250 3.80 0.64 -1.25
C HIS A 250 3.24 -0.70 -1.70
N LEU A 251 2.09 -1.08 -1.14
CA LEU A 251 1.27 -2.17 -1.64
C LEU A 251 -0.21 -1.83 -1.48
N SER A 252 -0.96 -1.86 -2.59
CA SER A 252 -2.38 -1.57 -2.57
C SER A 252 -3.17 -2.41 -3.59
N PHE A 253 -4.46 -2.57 -3.31
CA PHE A 253 -5.39 -3.36 -4.10
C PHE A 253 -6.52 -2.45 -4.60
N GLY A 254 -6.42 -2.00 -5.85
CA GLY A 254 -7.34 -1.04 -6.46
C GLY A 254 -6.90 0.41 -6.23
N LEU A 255 -7.85 1.31 -5.98
CA LEU A 255 -7.60 2.73 -5.79
C LEU A 255 -7.26 3.04 -4.33
N ASN A 256 -6.22 3.84 -4.11
CA ASN A 256 -5.88 4.31 -2.75
C ASN A 256 -6.97 5.21 -2.19
N ILE A 257 -7.28 5.03 -0.91
CA ILE A 257 -8.24 5.85 -0.17
C ILE A 257 -7.47 7.01 0.48
N PRO A 258 -7.81 8.28 0.17
CA PRO A 258 -7.17 9.42 0.81
C PRO A 258 -7.32 9.36 2.34
N GLY A 259 -6.22 9.54 3.07
CA GLY A 259 -6.22 9.55 4.54
C GLY A 259 -6.19 8.19 5.21
N LYS A 260 -6.17 7.07 4.46
CA LYS A 260 -5.98 5.72 5.00
C LYS A 260 -4.67 5.11 4.49
N THR A 261 -3.76 4.83 5.41
CA THR A 261 -2.47 4.18 5.10
C THR A 261 -2.65 2.68 4.97
N ASN A 262 -2.02 2.04 3.98
CA ASN A 262 -2.09 0.59 3.86
C ASN A 262 -1.20 -0.08 4.92
N PRO A 263 -1.56 -1.27 5.44
CA PRO A 263 -0.82 -1.93 6.53
C PRO A 263 0.63 -2.33 6.24
N MET A 264 1.03 -2.32 4.96
CA MET A 264 2.36 -2.71 4.50
C MET A 264 3.19 -1.56 3.95
N ASP A 265 2.63 -0.35 3.87
CA ASP A 265 3.36 0.81 3.39
C ASP A 265 4.53 1.10 4.35
N ASP A 266 5.70 1.42 3.77
CA ASP A 266 6.97 1.69 4.46
C ASP A 266 7.47 0.59 5.44
N THR A 267 7.14 -0.67 5.18
CA THR A 267 7.61 -1.80 6.01
C THR A 267 8.95 -2.34 5.52
N THR A 268 9.91 -2.57 6.42
CA THR A 268 11.21 -3.22 6.11
C THR A 268 11.32 -4.57 6.80
N VAL A 269 11.69 -5.60 6.04
CA VAL A 269 11.88 -6.97 6.53
C VAL A 269 13.33 -7.36 6.29
N ILE A 270 14.03 -7.74 7.37
CA ILE A 270 15.46 -8.07 7.34
C ILE A 270 15.63 -9.59 7.34
N ALA A 271 16.41 -10.10 6.39
CA ALA A 271 16.83 -11.49 6.41
C ALA A 271 18.03 -11.66 7.34
N THR A 272 17.84 -12.45 8.39
CA THR A 272 18.89 -12.79 9.37
C THR A 272 19.90 -13.79 8.81
N GLU A 273 19.46 -14.63 7.88
CA GLU A 273 20.23 -15.71 7.29
C GLU A 273 20.06 -15.75 5.77
N GLY A 274 20.95 -16.46 5.10
CA GLY A 274 20.78 -16.78 3.68
C GLY A 274 19.63 -17.77 3.47
N ALA A 275 19.12 -17.83 2.24
CA ALA A 275 18.06 -18.76 1.82
C ALA A 275 16.71 -18.59 2.57
N MET A 276 16.33 -17.37 2.95
CA MET A 276 15.07 -17.09 3.65
C MET A 276 13.88 -16.95 2.68
N MET A 277 12.74 -17.49 3.10
CA MET A 277 11.42 -17.33 2.48
C MET A 277 10.56 -16.43 3.36
N PHE A 278 9.98 -15.39 2.77
CA PHE A 278 9.05 -14.49 3.45
C PHE A 278 7.67 -14.62 2.85
N TYR A 279 6.72 -15.13 3.62
CA TYR A 279 5.32 -15.26 3.25
C TYR A 279 4.49 -14.13 3.83
N HIS A 280 3.73 -13.48 2.96
CA HIS A 280 2.74 -12.46 3.28
C HIS A 280 1.37 -12.97 2.86
N TYR A 281 0.56 -13.37 3.84
CA TYR A 281 -0.83 -13.79 3.62
C TYR A 281 -1.72 -12.56 3.74
N ILE A 282 -2.41 -12.22 2.66
CA ILE A 282 -3.18 -11.01 2.50
C ILE A 282 -4.66 -11.38 2.39
N LYS A 283 -5.48 -10.82 3.27
CA LYS A 283 -6.93 -10.93 3.16
C LYS A 283 -7.50 -9.62 2.65
N ILE A 284 -8.03 -9.63 1.44
CA ILE A 284 -8.59 -8.46 0.76
C ILE A 284 -10.09 -8.36 1.07
N VAL A 285 -10.54 -7.20 1.52
CA VAL A 285 -11.94 -6.89 1.81
C VAL A 285 -12.41 -5.80 0.84
N PRO A 286 -13.27 -6.14 -0.13
CA PRO A 286 -13.87 -5.15 -1.02
C PRO A 286 -14.56 -4.06 -0.22
N THR A 287 -14.41 -2.81 -0.65
CA THR A 287 -14.94 -1.65 0.06
C THR A 287 -15.55 -0.66 -0.93
N THR A 288 -16.78 -0.22 -0.66
CA THR A 288 -17.45 0.80 -1.48
C THR A 288 -17.70 2.04 -0.65
N TYR A 289 -17.29 3.19 -1.15
CA TYR A 289 -17.60 4.49 -0.58
C TYR A 289 -18.69 5.16 -1.40
N VAL A 290 -19.82 5.47 -0.77
CA VAL A 290 -20.93 6.21 -1.37
C VAL A 290 -20.94 7.61 -0.79
N ARG A 291 -20.67 8.60 -1.63
CA ARG A 291 -20.72 10.02 -1.23
C ARG A 291 -22.15 10.55 -1.18
N THR A 292 -22.30 11.71 -0.57
CA THR A 292 -23.60 12.42 -0.50
C THR A 292 -24.18 12.77 -1.88
N ASP A 293 -23.35 12.92 -2.91
CA ASP A 293 -23.76 13.17 -4.30
C ASP A 293 -24.23 11.90 -5.04
N GLY A 294 -24.15 10.73 -4.40
CA GLY A 294 -24.47 9.43 -4.99
C GLY A 294 -23.33 8.80 -5.79
N SER A 295 -22.19 9.47 -5.94
CA SER A 295 -21.00 8.87 -6.56
C SER A 295 -20.48 7.72 -5.71
N THR A 296 -20.11 6.62 -6.36
CA THR A 296 -19.59 5.43 -5.70
C THR A 296 -18.13 5.19 -6.11
N LEU A 297 -17.28 5.01 -5.11
CA LEU A 297 -15.87 4.64 -5.29
C LEU A 297 -15.69 3.20 -4.81
N PHE A 298 -15.29 2.33 -5.75
CA PHE A 298 -14.91 0.96 -5.44
C PHE A 298 -13.41 0.87 -5.18
N THR A 299 -13.05 0.29 -4.04
CA THR A 299 -11.68 0.13 -3.58
C THR A 299 -11.59 -1.14 -2.74
N ASN A 300 -10.41 -1.49 -2.24
CA ASN A 300 -10.24 -2.61 -1.34
C ASN A 300 -9.42 -2.18 -0.13
N GLN A 301 -9.78 -2.76 1.00
CA GLN A 301 -8.97 -2.78 2.19
C GLN A 301 -8.30 -4.15 2.30
N PHE A 302 -7.27 -4.27 3.10
CA PHE A 302 -6.68 -5.58 3.36
C PHE A 302 -6.02 -5.66 4.72
N SER A 303 -5.85 -6.88 5.21
CA SER A 303 -5.05 -7.22 6.39
C SER A 303 -3.95 -8.20 6.01
N VAL A 304 -2.85 -8.21 6.75
CA VAL A 304 -1.67 -9.02 6.42
C VAL A 304 -1.17 -9.81 7.61
N THR A 305 -0.89 -11.09 7.38
CA THR A 305 -0.18 -11.98 8.29
C THR A 305 1.17 -12.34 7.67
N ARG A 306 2.24 -12.26 8.46
CA ARG A 306 3.62 -12.46 8.00
C ARG A 306 4.18 -13.75 8.58
N HIS A 307 4.90 -14.52 7.78
CA HIS A 307 5.60 -15.72 8.20
C HIS A 307 6.97 -15.78 7.51
N ALA A 308 8.01 -16.21 8.22
CA ALA A 308 9.35 -16.34 7.68
C ALA A 308 9.90 -17.73 7.96
N LYS A 309 10.60 -18.31 6.99
CA LYS A 309 11.19 -19.65 7.08
C LYS A 309 12.52 -19.70 6.36
N GLN A 310 13.49 -20.44 6.89
CA GLN A 310 14.73 -20.73 6.18
C GLN A 310 14.60 -22.01 5.35
N VAL A 311 15.12 -22.01 4.13
CA VAL A 311 15.28 -23.24 3.34
C VAL A 311 16.56 -23.93 3.77
N SER A 312 16.43 -25.14 4.32
CA SER A 312 17.58 -25.99 4.65
C SER A 312 17.56 -27.27 3.82
N LEU A 313 18.63 -27.52 3.07
CA LEU A 313 18.80 -28.78 2.33
C LEU A 313 18.89 -30.00 3.28
N PHE A 314 19.26 -29.79 4.55
CA PHE A 314 19.45 -30.87 5.53
C PHE A 314 18.14 -31.35 6.18
N THR A 315 17.09 -30.53 6.19
CA THR A 315 15.81 -30.88 6.82
C THR A 315 14.82 -31.54 5.86
N GLY A 316 15.19 -31.71 4.58
CA GLY A 316 14.30 -32.25 3.54
C GLY A 316 13.16 -31.30 3.16
N GLU A 317 13.20 -30.05 3.63
CA GLU A 317 12.18 -29.05 3.35
C GLU A 317 12.50 -28.38 2.01
N SER A 318 11.81 -28.84 0.97
CA SER A 318 11.86 -28.23 -0.36
C SER A 318 11.26 -26.82 -0.32
N GLY A 319 11.99 -25.86 -0.85
CA GLY A 319 11.60 -24.45 -0.90
C GLY A 319 12.62 -23.63 -1.65
N MET A 320 12.26 -22.40 -2.00
CA MET A 320 13.13 -21.48 -2.70
C MET A 320 13.14 -20.13 -2.00
N PRO A 321 14.30 -19.52 -1.76
CA PRO A 321 14.35 -18.19 -1.18
C PRO A 321 13.56 -17.21 -2.03
N GLY A 322 12.79 -16.35 -1.37
CA GLY A 322 11.94 -15.41 -2.08
C GLY A 322 10.95 -14.71 -1.17
N ILE A 323 10.26 -13.75 -1.75
CA ILE A 323 9.23 -12.95 -1.11
C ILE A 323 7.91 -13.33 -1.76
N PHE A 324 7.04 -14.00 -1.01
CA PHE A 324 5.80 -14.57 -1.47
C PHE A 324 4.62 -13.77 -0.92
N PHE A 325 3.73 -13.35 -1.79
CA PHE A 325 2.47 -12.69 -1.45
C PHE A 325 1.33 -13.59 -1.88
N SER A 326 0.61 -14.15 -0.92
CA SER A 326 -0.59 -14.94 -1.17
C SER A 326 -1.80 -14.12 -0.76
N TYR A 327 -2.73 -13.88 -1.68
CA TYR A 327 -3.89 -13.03 -1.43
C TYR A 327 -5.20 -13.78 -1.68
N GLU A 328 -6.17 -13.52 -0.82
CA GLU A 328 -7.51 -14.05 -0.93
C GLU A 328 -8.55 -12.95 -0.76
N LEU A 329 -9.64 -13.02 -1.51
CA LEU A 329 -10.77 -12.13 -1.33
C LEU A 329 -11.70 -12.62 -0.22
N SER A 330 -12.23 -11.69 0.56
CA SER A 330 -13.31 -11.92 1.51
C SER A 330 -14.64 -11.97 0.75
N PRO A 331 -15.56 -12.90 1.12
CA PRO A 331 -16.92 -12.89 0.59
C PRO A 331 -17.77 -11.72 1.14
N LEU A 332 -17.24 -10.98 2.12
CA LEU A 332 -17.87 -9.81 2.73
C LEU A 332 -17.28 -8.53 2.15
N MET A 333 -18.14 -7.54 1.92
CA MET A 333 -17.82 -6.20 1.47
C MET A 333 -18.25 -5.17 2.52
N VAL A 334 -17.42 -4.16 2.73
CA VAL A 334 -17.74 -3.01 3.60
C VAL A 334 -18.29 -1.87 2.75
N LYS A 335 -19.44 -1.33 3.11
CA LYS A 335 -20.02 -0.16 2.46
C LYS A 335 -19.99 1.02 3.43
N TYR A 336 -19.25 2.05 3.08
CA TYR A 336 -19.27 3.33 3.75
C TYR A 336 -20.23 4.26 3.02
N THR A 337 -21.21 4.81 3.73
CA THR A 337 -22.16 5.78 3.18
C THR A 337 -22.01 7.10 3.92
N GLU A 338 -21.71 8.17 3.19
CA GLU A 338 -21.77 9.53 3.71
C GLU A 338 -23.23 9.95 3.88
N LYS A 339 -23.61 10.27 5.11
CA LYS A 339 -24.92 10.81 5.45
C LYS A 339 -24.77 12.28 5.85
N ALA A 340 -25.58 13.13 5.22
CA ALA A 340 -25.74 14.51 5.66
C ALA A 340 -26.40 14.55 7.03
N LYS A 341 -25.92 15.43 7.90
CA LYS A 341 -26.50 15.62 9.23
C LYS A 341 -27.81 16.38 9.13
N SER A 342 -28.79 16.03 9.97
CA SER A 342 -30.08 16.70 10.00
C SER A 342 -29.93 18.15 10.47
N PHE A 343 -30.50 19.09 9.70
CA PHE A 343 -30.57 20.50 10.11
C PHE A 343 -31.34 20.67 11.43
N GLY A 344 -32.35 19.83 11.69
CA GLY A 344 -33.10 19.86 12.94
C GLY A 344 -32.20 19.62 14.16
N HIS A 345 -31.27 18.67 14.07
CA HIS A 345 -30.32 18.38 15.15
C HIS A 345 -29.36 19.55 15.41
N PHE A 346 -28.87 20.19 14.34
CA PHE A 346 -28.05 21.39 14.44
C PHE A 346 -28.79 22.56 15.09
N ALA A 347 -30.05 22.80 14.68
CA ALA A 347 -30.87 23.87 15.23
C ALA A 347 -31.17 23.64 16.71
N THR A 348 -31.56 22.43 17.11
CA THR A 348 -31.81 22.10 18.52
C THR A 348 -30.56 22.27 19.38
N ASN A 349 -29.39 21.84 18.88
CA ASN A 349 -28.12 21.99 19.59
C ASN A 349 -27.70 23.45 19.73
N THR A 350 -27.90 24.27 18.69
CA THR A 350 -27.64 25.71 18.72
C THR A 350 -28.48 26.39 19.79
N CYS A 351 -29.78 26.11 19.83
CA CYS A 351 -30.68 26.62 20.88
C CYS A 351 -30.25 26.16 22.28
N ALA A 352 -29.84 24.89 22.42
CA ALA A 352 -29.37 24.34 23.69
C ALA A 352 -28.07 24.99 24.16
N ILE A 353 -27.12 25.30 23.27
CA ILE A 353 -25.88 26.01 23.60
C ILE A 353 -26.20 27.42 24.10
N ILE A 354 -27.03 28.17 23.38
CA ILE A 354 -27.38 29.56 23.75
C ILE A 354 -28.12 29.58 25.10
N GLY A 355 -29.15 28.74 25.27
CA GLY A 355 -29.91 28.65 26.52
C GLY A 355 -29.10 28.10 27.69
N GLY A 356 -28.28 27.08 27.45
CA GLY A 356 -27.42 26.45 28.45
C GLY A 356 -26.35 27.40 28.98
N VAL A 357 -25.67 28.14 28.10
CA VAL A 357 -24.66 29.12 28.54
C VAL A 357 -25.32 30.26 29.31
N PHE A 358 -26.48 30.76 28.86
CA PHE A 358 -27.18 31.86 29.53
C PHE A 358 -27.67 31.48 30.94
N THR A 359 -28.24 30.28 31.09
CA THR A 359 -28.72 29.76 32.39
C THR A 359 -27.58 29.55 33.37
N VAL A 360 -26.46 28.94 32.93
CA VAL A 360 -25.29 28.72 33.79
C VAL A 360 -24.63 30.05 34.16
N ALA A 361 -24.49 30.99 33.21
CA ALA A 361 -23.96 32.32 33.48
C ALA A 361 -24.79 33.07 34.53
N GLY A 362 -26.12 33.02 34.42
CA GLY A 362 -27.02 33.64 35.39
C GLY A 362 -26.92 33.00 36.79
N LEU A 363 -26.76 31.68 36.88
CA LEU A 363 -26.54 31.00 38.16
C LEU A 363 -25.21 31.43 38.80
N ILE A 364 -24.14 31.49 38.02
CA ILE A 364 -22.81 31.89 38.49
C ILE A 364 -22.82 33.35 38.95
N ASP A 365 -23.42 34.25 38.17
CA ASP A 365 -23.50 35.67 38.52
C ASP A 365 -24.30 35.88 39.82
N SER A 366 -25.43 35.19 39.98
CA SER A 366 -26.23 35.22 41.22
C SER A 366 -25.44 34.72 42.44
N LEU A 367 -24.72 33.59 42.30
CA LEU A 367 -23.88 33.05 43.37
C LEU A 367 -22.72 33.98 43.73
N LEU A 368 -22.06 34.58 42.74
CA LEU A 368 -20.97 35.53 42.96
C LEU A 368 -21.48 36.80 43.63
N TYR A 369 -22.61 37.35 43.17
CA TYR A 369 -23.23 38.53 43.75
C TYR A 369 -23.61 38.32 45.22
N HIS A 370 -24.28 37.21 45.53
CA HIS A 370 -24.64 36.87 46.92
C HIS A 370 -23.41 36.60 47.79
N SER A 371 -22.39 35.93 47.26
CA SER A 371 -21.14 35.64 47.98
C SER A 371 -20.37 36.92 48.33
N VAL A 372 -20.18 37.81 47.36
CA VAL A 372 -19.51 39.10 47.57
C VAL A 372 -20.26 39.94 48.60
N ARG A 373 -21.60 40.04 48.48
CA ARG A 373 -22.41 40.81 49.43
C ARG A 373 -22.42 40.21 50.83
N ALA A 374 -22.40 38.88 50.96
CA ALA A 374 -22.29 38.19 52.25
C ALA A 374 -20.92 38.41 52.92
N ILE A 375 -19.84 38.40 52.14
CA ILE A 375 -18.48 38.69 52.63
C ILE A 375 -18.39 40.16 53.07
N GLN A 376 -18.84 41.10 52.24
CA GLN A 376 -18.81 42.52 52.55
C GLN A 376 -19.61 42.84 53.82
N LYS A 377 -20.80 42.25 53.98
CA LYS A 377 -21.59 42.36 55.22
C LYS A 377 -20.87 41.77 56.45
N LYS A 378 -20.11 40.68 56.29
CA LYS A 378 -19.29 40.13 57.39
C LYS A 378 -18.08 41.00 57.74
N ILE A 379 -17.48 41.67 56.75
CA ILE A 379 -16.39 42.64 56.94
C ILE A 379 -16.92 43.88 57.68
N GLU A 380 -18.07 44.43 57.28
CA GLU A 380 -18.72 45.56 57.94
C GLU A 380 -19.10 45.28 59.40
N LEU A 381 -19.44 44.03 59.72
CA LEU A 381 -19.75 43.58 61.09
C LEU A 381 -18.50 43.26 61.94
N GLY A 382 -17.28 43.49 61.42
CA GLY A 382 -16.02 43.30 62.16
C GLY A 382 -15.71 41.84 62.52
N LYS A 383 -16.31 40.87 61.81
CA LYS A 383 -16.18 39.43 62.10
C LYS A 383 -15.07 38.71 61.32
N TYR A 384 -14.22 39.44 60.60
CA TYR A 384 -13.03 38.90 59.94
C TYR A 384 -11.78 39.55 60.57
N TYR A 385 -11.05 38.75 61.34
CA TYR A 385 -9.62 38.89 61.59
C TYR A 385 -8.89 37.88 60.71
#